data_AF-A0A1B8W0G9-F1
#
_entry.id   AF-A0A1B8W0G9-F1
#
_cell.length_a   1.000
_cell.length_b   1.000
_cell.length_c   1.000
_cell.angle_alpha   90.00
_cell.angle_beta   90.00
_cell.angle_gamma   90.00
#
_symmetry.space_group_name_H-M   'P 1'
#
loop_
_entity.id
_entity.type
_entity.pdbx_description
1 polymer ?
#
loop_
_entity_poly.entity_id
_entity_poly.type
_entity_poly.pdbx_seq_one_letter_code
_entity_poly.pdbx_strand_id
1 'polypeptide(L)'
;MNLRTIGGLVLLLLGACLFLNQGEAFGPGKIFAYFWPSIFVIPLGLFFHWLYFVMIGRKGIGVLIPGGILLMAGVVCQIAMLFNNWVYMWPGFILAVAVGLFEFYWFGNRNKWLLIPINILTVLSLLFFAVFSIGSIYNNFILSQPIIAIVFILAGAIMLLMKKKDI
;
A
#
# COMPACT_ATOMS: atom_id res chain seq x y z
N MET A 1 -3.36 15.64 21.24
CA MET A 1 -4.01 14.32 21.12
C MET A 1 -3.30 13.38 22.11
N ASN A 2 -4.00 12.82 23.10
CA ASN A 2 -3.35 12.08 24.19
C ASN A 2 -2.74 10.76 23.68
N LEU A 3 -1.53 10.42 24.16
CA LEU A 3 -0.83 9.17 23.82
C LEU A 3 -1.70 7.93 24.13
N ARG A 4 -2.61 8.05 25.11
CA ARG A 4 -3.60 7.04 25.49
C ARG A 4 -4.69 6.82 24.43
N THR A 5 -5.14 7.87 23.74
CA THR A 5 -6.15 7.75 22.67
C THR A 5 -5.54 7.18 21.39
N ILE A 6 -4.28 7.51 21.09
CA ILE A 6 -3.56 6.90 19.96
C ILE A 6 -3.30 5.41 20.25
N GLY A 7 -2.79 5.09 21.45
CA GLY A 7 -2.60 3.70 21.87
C GLY A 7 -3.91 2.90 21.90
N GLY A 8 -5.00 3.51 22.37
CA GLY A 8 -6.33 2.91 22.38
C GLY A 8 -6.88 2.66 20.98
N LEU A 9 -6.71 3.61 20.05
CA LEU A 9 -7.13 3.44 18.65
C LEU A 9 -6.33 2.33 17.95
N VAL A 10 -5.02 2.25 18.20
CA VAL A 10 -4.15 1.19 17.69
C VAL A 10 -4.58 -0.17 18.24
N LEU A 11 -4.81 -0.28 19.55
CA LEU A 11 -5.30 -1.50 20.19
C LEU A 11 -6.68 -1.92 19.66
N LEU A 12 -7.56 -0.95 19.39
CA LEU A 12 -8.91 -1.20 18.86
C LEU A 12 -8.86 -1.69 17.41
N LEU A 13 -7.99 -1.11 16.57
CA LEU A 13 -7.74 -1.59 15.21
C LEU A 13 -7.10 -2.98 15.19
N LEU A 14 -6.15 -3.23 16.09
CA LEU A 14 -5.46 -4.52 16.23
C LEU A 14 -6.44 -5.60 16.73
N GLY A 15 -7.30 -5.25 17.69
CA GLY A 15 -8.37 -6.11 18.19
C GLY A 15 -9.44 -6.42 17.13
N ALA A 16 -9.84 -5.43 16.33
CA ALA A 16 -10.78 -5.65 15.21
C ALA A 16 -10.17 -6.55 14.13
N CYS A 17 -8.88 -6.38 13.83
CA CYS A 17 -8.16 -7.24 12.88
C CYS A 17 -8.04 -8.69 13.38
N LEU A 18 -7.79 -8.89 14.68
CA LEU A 18 -7.78 -10.21 15.32
C LEU A 18 -9.18 -10.86 15.33
N PHE A 19 -10.24 -10.06 15.58
CA PHE A 19 -11.61 -10.54 15.67
C PHE A 19 -12.18 -11.01 14.32
N LEU A 20 -11.78 -10.38 13.21
CA LEU A 20 -12.22 -10.73 11.86
C LEU A 20 -11.54 -11.98 11.30
N ASN A 21 -10.44 -12.45 11.91
CA ASN A 21 -9.67 -13.62 11.46
C ASN A 21 -9.93 -14.84 12.36
N GLN A 22 -11.18 -15.29 12.39
CA GLN A 22 -11.66 -16.42 13.20
C GLN A 22 -10.86 -17.71 12.93
N GLY A 23 -10.09 -18.17 13.92
CA GLY A 23 -9.83 -19.60 14.14
C GLY A 23 -8.49 -20.19 13.71
N GLU A 24 -7.62 -19.48 13.00
CA GLU A 24 -6.28 -19.99 12.66
C GLU A 24 -5.31 -19.70 13.83
N ALA A 25 -4.69 -20.73 14.40
CA ALA A 25 -3.74 -20.57 15.51
C ALA A 25 -2.61 -19.61 15.10
N PHE A 26 -2.59 -18.40 15.67
CA PHE A 26 -1.53 -17.43 15.49
C PHE A 26 -0.22 -17.96 16.09
N GLY A 27 0.49 -18.79 15.35
CA GLY A 27 1.88 -19.08 15.65
C GLY A 27 2.67 -17.76 15.63
N PRO A 28 3.64 -17.54 16.54
CA PRO A 28 4.42 -16.30 16.60
C PRO A 28 5.01 -15.94 15.22
N GLY A 29 5.43 -16.92 14.43
CA GLY A 29 5.94 -16.69 13.08
C GLY A 29 4.96 -15.98 12.12
N LYS A 30 3.65 -16.24 12.20
CA LYS A 30 2.64 -15.58 11.35
C LYS A 30 2.41 -14.12 11.76
N ILE A 31 2.43 -13.83 13.06
CA ILE A 31 2.29 -12.45 13.57
C ILE A 31 3.48 -11.62 13.09
N PHE A 32 4.70 -12.14 13.24
CA PHE A 32 5.89 -11.47 12.73
C PHE A 32 5.85 -11.30 11.20
N ALA A 33 5.35 -12.29 10.45
CA ALA A 33 5.26 -12.18 8.99
C ALA A 33 4.28 -11.11 8.49
N TYR A 34 3.12 -10.93 9.13
CA TYR A 34 2.10 -9.96 8.68
C TYR A 34 2.25 -8.57 9.30
N PHE A 35 2.76 -8.48 10.54
CA PHE A 35 2.82 -7.23 11.30
C PHE A 35 4.23 -6.66 11.46
N TRP A 36 5.27 -7.22 10.81
CA TRP A 36 6.60 -6.62 10.81
C TRP A 36 6.63 -5.12 10.44
N PRO A 37 5.80 -4.60 9.51
CA PRO A 37 5.85 -3.18 9.17
C PRO A 37 5.36 -2.31 10.33
N SER A 38 4.32 -2.75 11.05
CA SER A 38 3.80 -2.06 12.23
C SER A 38 4.69 -2.19 13.46
N ILE A 39 5.41 -3.29 13.62
CA ILE A 39 6.27 -3.56 14.78
C ILE A 39 7.63 -2.88 14.64
N PHE A 40 8.21 -2.86 13.43
CA PHE A 40 9.57 -2.35 13.22
C PHE A 40 9.60 -1.04 12.44
N VAL A 41 8.94 -0.98 11.28
CA VAL A 41 9.12 0.11 10.32
C VAL A 41 8.42 1.39 10.77
N ILE A 42 7.15 1.29 11.18
CA ILE A 42 6.35 2.44 11.64
C ILE A 42 6.95 3.07 12.92
N PRO A 43 7.32 2.30 13.96
CA PRO A 43 7.96 2.85 15.15
C PRO A 43 9.31 3.50 14.86
N LEU A 44 10.08 2.96 13.90
CA LEU A 44 11.34 3.57 13.48
C LEU A 44 11.13 4.92 12.77
N GLY A 45 10.12 5.03 11.91
CA GLY A 45 9.73 6.31 11.29
C GLY A 45 9.25 7.34 12.32
N LEU A 46 8.47 6.90 13.31
CA LEU A 46 8.04 7.71 14.46
C LEU A 46 9.22 8.13 15.35
N PHE A 47 10.21 7.27 15.54
CA PHE A 47 11.41 7.57 16.30
C PHE A 47 12.19 8.72 15.67
N PHE A 48 12.36 8.73 14.34
CA PHE A 48 13.00 9.85 13.64
C PHE A 48 12.21 11.16 13.75
N HIS A 49 10.88 11.09 13.70
CA HIS A 49 10.02 12.24 13.96
C HIS A 49 10.15 12.76 15.40
N TRP A 50 10.17 11.86 16.38
CA TRP A 50 10.37 12.23 17.78
C TRP A 50 11.75 12.88 17.97
N LEU A 51 12.80 12.30 17.39
CA LEU A 51 14.16 12.84 17.47
C LEU A 51 14.23 14.28 16.93
N TYR A 52 13.50 14.57 15.85
CA TYR A 52 13.38 15.93 15.32
C TYR A 52 12.67 16.88 16.29
N PHE A 53 11.48 16.52 16.77
CA PHE A 53 10.66 17.40 17.60
C PHE A 53 11.20 17.63 19.01
N VAL A 54 11.94 16.66 19.58
CA VAL A 54 12.38 16.72 20.99
C VAL A 54 13.86 16.99 21.15
N MET A 55 14.72 16.42 20.31
CA MET A 55 16.17 16.42 20.55
C MET A 55 16.92 17.44 19.70
N ILE A 56 16.62 17.52 18.40
CA ILE A 56 17.51 18.19 17.42
C ILE A 56 16.95 19.54 16.94
N GLY A 57 15.64 19.75 17.00
CA GLY A 57 15.00 20.99 16.60
C GLY A 57 15.32 21.40 15.15
N ARG A 58 15.31 22.71 14.87
CA ARG A 58 15.48 23.28 13.51
C ARG A 58 16.81 22.94 12.82
N LYS A 59 17.81 22.39 13.52
CA LYS A 59 19.10 22.01 12.92
C LYS A 59 19.09 20.63 12.26
N GLY A 60 18.10 19.78 12.56
CA GLY A 60 18.04 18.39 12.10
C GLY A 60 16.92 18.12 11.12
N ILE A 61 16.53 19.10 10.32
CA ILE A 61 15.42 18.97 9.36
C ILE A 61 15.67 17.80 8.38
N GLY A 62 16.94 17.50 8.08
CA GLY A 62 17.31 16.35 7.25
C GLY A 62 16.88 14.99 7.81
N VAL A 63 16.61 14.86 9.12
CA VAL A 63 16.14 13.62 9.76
C VAL A 63 14.65 13.36 9.48
N LEU A 64 13.87 14.39 9.11
CA LEU A 64 12.48 14.17 8.69
C LEU A 64 12.38 13.41 7.37
N ILE A 65 13.36 13.55 6.47
CA ILE A 65 13.32 12.85 5.17
C ILE A 65 13.26 11.32 5.38
N PRO A 66 14.23 10.69 6.07
CA PRO A 66 14.15 9.25 6.35
C PRO A 66 12.98 8.91 7.29
N GLY A 67 12.60 9.80 8.21
CA GLY A 67 11.43 9.60 9.08
C GLY A 67 10.11 9.45 8.30
N GLY A 68 9.84 10.38 7.38
CA GLY A 68 8.64 10.37 6.53
C GLY A 68 8.62 9.21 5.55
N ILE A 69 9.77 8.91 4.94
CA ILE A 69 9.93 7.75 4.07
C ILE A 69 9.59 6.48 4.83
N LEU A 70 10.17 6.25 6.01
CA LEU A 70 9.93 5.05 6.79
C LEU A 70 8.49 4.95 7.27
N LEU A 71 7.88 6.06 7.66
CA LEU A 71 6.49 6.07 8.10
C LEU A 71 5.56 5.66 6.94
N MET A 72 5.66 6.31 5.78
CA MET A 72 4.82 5.95 4.63
C MET A 72 5.17 4.58 4.04
N ALA A 73 6.45 4.21 3.97
CA ALA A 73 6.85 2.87 3.55
C ALA A 73 6.30 1.80 4.49
N GLY A 74 6.28 2.05 5.80
CA GLY A 74 5.67 1.16 6.80
C GLY A 74 4.18 0.98 6.57
N VAL A 75 3.45 2.06 6.27
CA VAL A 75 2.01 2.01 5.94
C VAL A 75 1.78 1.21 4.66
N VAL A 76 2.56 1.48 3.61
CA VAL A 76 2.47 0.76 2.33
C VAL A 76 2.75 -0.73 2.51
N CYS A 77 3.80 -1.09 3.25
CA CYS A 77 4.13 -2.47 3.59
C CYS A 77 3.04 -3.15 4.42
N GLN A 78 2.42 -2.44 5.38
CA GLN A 78 1.35 -3.01 6.20
C GLN A 78 0.11 -3.32 5.35
N ILE A 79 -0.29 -2.40 4.48
CA ILE A 79 -1.40 -2.60 3.54
C ILE A 79 -1.06 -3.76 2.58
N ALA A 80 0.16 -3.79 2.04
CA ALA A 80 0.60 -4.84 1.13
C ALA A 80 0.56 -6.22 1.80
N MET A 81 0.96 -6.34 3.07
CA MET A 81 0.89 -7.60 3.82
C MET A 81 -0.55 -8.01 4.15
N LEU A 82 -1.42 -7.06 4.55
CA LEU A 82 -2.81 -7.36 4.90
C LEU A 82 -3.65 -7.84 3.72
N PHE A 83 -3.47 -7.21 2.55
CA PHE A 83 -4.23 -7.54 1.34
C PHE A 83 -3.46 -8.45 0.37
N ASN A 84 -2.24 -8.85 0.73
CA ASN A 84 -1.31 -9.58 -0.12
C ASN A 84 -1.12 -8.96 -1.52
N ASN A 85 -1.11 -7.61 -1.58
CA ASN A 85 -1.33 -6.86 -2.81
C ASN A 85 -0.09 -6.09 -3.30
N TRP A 86 1.07 -6.73 -3.23
CA TRP A 86 2.39 -6.13 -3.50
C TRP A 86 2.50 -5.50 -4.89
N VAL A 87 1.85 -6.08 -5.89
CA VAL A 87 1.88 -5.64 -7.29
C VAL A 87 1.30 -4.23 -7.49
N TYR A 88 0.44 -3.76 -6.58
CA TYR A 88 -0.19 -2.44 -6.68
C TYR A 88 0.30 -1.47 -5.62
N MET A 89 0.91 -1.98 -4.56
CA MET A 89 1.42 -1.16 -3.46
C MET A 89 2.82 -0.61 -3.73
N TRP A 90 3.58 -1.20 -4.66
CA TRP A 90 4.94 -0.72 -4.96
C TRP A 90 5.04 0.77 -5.36
N PRO A 91 4.09 1.39 -6.09
CA PRO A 91 4.15 2.83 -6.37
C PRO A 91 4.08 3.66 -5.08
N GLY A 92 3.50 3.11 -4.01
CA GLY A 92 3.48 3.73 -2.69
C GLY A 92 4.86 3.99 -2.11
N PHE A 93 5.92 3.29 -2.54
CA PHE A 93 7.29 3.63 -2.14
C PHE A 93 7.78 4.94 -2.79
N ILE A 94 7.36 5.24 -4.02
CA ILE A 94 7.64 6.53 -4.66
C ILE A 94 6.90 7.63 -3.91
N LEU A 95 5.64 7.36 -3.51
CA LEU A 95 4.88 8.27 -2.65
C LEU A 95 5.58 8.50 -1.31
N ALA A 96 6.17 7.46 -0.70
CA ALA A 96 6.87 7.58 0.57
C ALA A 96 8.05 8.56 0.48
N VAL A 97 8.80 8.52 -0.64
CA VAL A 97 9.87 9.49 -0.92
C VAL A 97 9.32 10.90 -1.13
N ALA A 98 8.21 11.03 -1.86
CA ALA A 98 7.53 12.32 -2.03
C ALA A 98 7.09 12.93 -0.69
N VAL A 99 6.53 12.12 0.21
CA VAL A 99 6.06 12.55 1.53
C VAL A 99 7.23 12.94 2.44
N GLY A 100 8.32 12.17 2.47
CA GLY A 100 9.50 12.56 3.26
C GLY A 100 10.14 13.87 2.79
N LEU A 101 10.19 14.10 1.47
CA LEU A 101 10.63 15.39 0.91
C LEU A 101 9.63 16.52 1.20
N PHE A 102 8.33 16.22 1.19
CA PHE A 102 7.28 17.19 1.52
C PHE A 102 7.34 17.62 2.99
N GLU A 103 7.54 16.69 3.93
CA GLU A 103 7.76 17.01 5.34
C GLU A 103 9.00 17.89 5.52
N PHE A 104 10.09 17.59 4.81
CA PHE A 104 11.28 18.44 4.81
C PHE A 104 10.99 19.85 4.26
N TYR A 105 10.18 20.00 3.20
CA TYR A 105 9.80 21.31 2.67
C TYR A 105 8.96 22.12 3.67
N TRP A 106 7.99 21.46 4.32
CA TRP A 106 7.03 22.11 5.22
C TRP A 106 7.69 22.58 6.51
N PHE A 107 8.54 21.74 7.10
CA PHE A 107 9.23 22.02 8.36
C PHE A 107 10.60 22.71 8.18
N GLY A 108 11.12 22.71 6.95
CA GLY A 108 12.39 23.34 6.59
C GLY A 108 12.27 24.73 5.97
N ASN A 109 13.24 25.09 5.12
CA ASN A 109 13.43 26.46 4.61
C ASN A 109 12.49 26.85 3.46
N ARG A 110 11.29 26.24 3.34
CA ARG A 110 10.28 26.50 2.29
C ARG A 110 10.86 26.79 0.89
N ASN A 111 11.89 26.05 0.50
CA ASN A 111 12.57 26.29 -0.76
C ASN A 111 11.69 25.85 -1.93
N LYS A 112 11.21 26.80 -2.73
CA LYS A 112 10.30 26.54 -3.86
C LYS A 112 10.87 25.54 -4.87
N TRP A 113 12.20 25.45 -4.98
CA TRP A 113 12.86 24.49 -5.87
C TRP A 113 12.62 23.03 -5.48
N LEU A 114 12.37 22.74 -4.20
CA LEU A 114 12.11 21.37 -3.73
C LEU A 114 10.70 20.87 -4.09
N LEU A 115 9.76 21.78 -4.33
CA LEU A 115 8.39 21.44 -4.72
C LEU A 115 8.34 20.75 -6.09
N ILE A 116 9.31 21.03 -6.97
CA ILE A 116 9.38 20.43 -8.30
C ILE A 116 9.57 18.90 -8.18
N PRO A 117 10.62 18.40 -7.51
CA PRO A 117 10.76 16.96 -7.24
C PRO A 117 9.55 16.35 -6.54
N ILE A 118 9.04 16.98 -5.48
CA ILE A 118 7.91 16.45 -4.70
C ILE A 118 6.69 16.23 -5.60
N ASN A 119 6.38 17.21 -6.44
CA ASN A 119 5.20 17.13 -7.30
C ASN A 119 5.38 16.08 -8.40
N ILE A 120 6.58 15.98 -8.99
CA ILE A 120 6.90 14.95 -9.98
C ILE A 120 6.76 13.55 -9.37
N LEU A 121 7.35 13.30 -8.19
CA LEU A 121 7.24 11.99 -7.53
C LEU A 121 5.80 11.67 -7.14
N THR A 122 5.03 12.66 -6.69
CA THR A 122 3.62 12.48 -6.32
C THR A 122 2.79 12.10 -7.55
N VAL A 123 2.91 12.86 -8.65
CA VAL A 123 2.19 12.58 -9.90
C VAL A 123 2.61 11.22 -10.47
N LEU A 124 3.90 10.92 -10.47
CA LEU A 124 4.41 9.65 -10.97
C LEU A 124 3.89 8.46 -10.16
N SER A 125 3.86 8.59 -8.83
CA SER A 125 3.29 7.58 -7.95
C SER A 125 1.80 7.37 -8.22
N LEU A 126 1.03 8.44 -8.41
CA LEU A 126 -0.40 8.35 -8.73
C LEU A 126 -0.63 7.69 -10.09
N LEU A 127 0.17 8.07 -11.10
CA LEU A 127 0.09 7.49 -12.43
C LEU A 127 0.38 6.00 -12.41
N PHE A 128 1.45 5.56 -11.74
CA PHE A 128 1.74 4.14 -11.60
C PHE A 128 0.68 3.42 -10.78
N PHE A 129 0.18 4.01 -9.69
CA PHE A 129 -0.92 3.41 -8.95
C PHE A 129 -2.16 3.20 -9.83
N ALA A 130 -2.53 4.21 -10.63
CA ALA A 130 -3.66 4.13 -11.55
C ALA A 130 -3.42 3.07 -12.65
N VAL A 131 -2.26 3.08 -13.31
CA VAL A 131 -1.93 2.13 -14.38
C VAL A 131 -1.93 0.70 -13.87
N PHE A 132 -1.33 0.42 -12.71
CA PHE A 132 -1.30 -0.92 -12.15
C PHE A 132 -2.68 -1.35 -11.66
N SER A 133 -3.45 -0.46 -11.02
CA SER A 133 -4.82 -0.77 -10.60
C SER A 133 -5.73 -1.08 -11.79
N ILE A 134 -5.62 -0.31 -12.88
CA ILE A 134 -6.35 -0.55 -14.13
C ILE A 134 -5.88 -1.86 -14.79
N GLY A 135 -4.56 -2.07 -14.87
CA GLY A 135 -3.95 -3.30 -15.38
C GLY A 135 -4.41 -4.55 -14.62
N SER A 136 -4.61 -4.46 -13.30
CA SER A 136 -5.21 -5.53 -12.49
C SER A 136 -6.59 -5.93 -12.98
N ILE A 137 -7.46 -4.93 -13.17
CA ILE A 137 -8.85 -5.13 -13.53
C ILE A 137 -8.87 -5.78 -14.92
N TYR A 138 -8.07 -5.26 -15.86
CA TYR A 138 -7.89 -5.88 -17.17
C TYR A 138 -7.35 -7.31 -17.09
N ASN A 139 -6.37 -7.60 -16.23
CA ASN A 139 -5.76 -8.93 -16.16
C ASN A 139 -6.68 -9.96 -15.48
N ASN A 140 -7.47 -9.56 -14.48
CA ASN A 140 -8.54 -10.39 -13.91
C ASN A 140 -9.67 -10.64 -14.92
N PHE A 141 -9.98 -9.65 -15.78
CA PHE A 141 -10.88 -9.84 -16.92
C PHE A 141 -10.26 -10.76 -18.00
N ILE A 142 -8.94 -10.73 -18.21
CA ILE A 142 -8.22 -11.62 -19.12
C ILE A 142 -8.10 -13.04 -18.56
N LEU A 143 -8.07 -13.23 -17.24
CA LEU A 143 -8.26 -14.54 -16.59
C LEU A 143 -9.70 -15.07 -16.71
N SER A 144 -10.64 -14.28 -17.24
CA SER A 144 -11.94 -14.76 -17.73
C SER A 144 -11.90 -15.14 -19.22
N GLN A 145 -10.77 -14.98 -19.93
CA GLN A 145 -10.59 -15.55 -21.27
C GLN A 145 -10.79 -17.07 -21.32
N PRO A 146 -10.38 -17.89 -20.33
CA PRO A 146 -10.73 -19.30 -20.34
C PRO A 146 -12.25 -19.49 -20.32
N ILE A 147 -12.99 -18.67 -19.55
CA ILE A 147 -14.45 -18.76 -19.46
C ILE A 147 -15.08 -18.33 -20.78
N ILE A 148 -14.66 -17.20 -21.36
CA ILE A 148 -15.15 -16.71 -22.65
C ILE A 148 -14.78 -17.67 -23.79
N ALA A 149 -13.57 -18.24 -23.77
CA ALA A 149 -13.14 -19.25 -24.72
C ALA A 149 -13.92 -20.56 -24.54
N ILE A 150 -14.18 -21.01 -23.32
CA ILE A 150 -15.03 -22.17 -23.02
C ILE A 150 -16.46 -21.91 -23.51
N VAL A 151 -17.00 -20.70 -23.31
CA VAL A 151 -18.32 -20.32 -23.82
C VAL A 151 -18.34 -20.32 -25.35
N PHE A 152 -17.30 -19.81 -26.02
CA PHE A 152 -17.19 -19.85 -27.48
C PHE A 152 -17.00 -21.27 -28.03
N ILE A 153 -16.20 -22.11 -27.36
CA ILE A 153 -16.00 -23.51 -27.73
C ILE A 153 -17.31 -24.29 -27.54
N LEU A 154 -18.03 -24.07 -26.45
CA LEU A 154 -19.36 -24.66 -26.21
C LEU A 154 -20.39 -24.17 -27.21
N ALA A 155 -20.43 -22.87 -27.50
CA ALA A 155 -21.33 -22.30 -28.50
C ALA A 155 -21.04 -22.87 -29.90
N GLY A 156 -19.77 -22.98 -30.28
CA GLY A 156 -19.33 -23.60 -31.52
C GLY A 156 -19.67 -25.09 -31.60
N ALA A 157 -19.49 -25.83 -30.50
CA ALA A 157 -19.84 -27.25 -30.42
C ALA A 157 -21.35 -27.48 -30.53
N ILE A 158 -22.17 -26.67 -29.85
CA ILE A 158 -23.64 -26.72 -29.93
C ILE A 158 -24.09 -26.41 -31.36
N MET A 159 -23.52 -25.37 -31.99
CA MET A 159 -23.87 -24.97 -33.35
C MET A 159 -23.49 -26.04 -34.40
N LEU A 160 -22.41 -26.79 -34.17
CA LEU A 160 -22.03 -27.94 -35.01
C LEU A 160 -22.92 -29.18 -34.80
N LEU A 161 -23.39 -29.41 -33.57
CA LEU A 161 -24.34 -30.47 -33.26
C LEU A 161 -25.78 -30.13 -33.72
N MET A 162 -26.08 -28.85 -33.89
CA MET A 162 -27.30 -28.36 -34.56
C MET A 162 -27.20 -28.49 -36.09
N LYS A 163 -26.82 -29.66 -36.60
CA LYS A 163 -26.95 -29.95 -38.03
C LYS A 163 -28.39 -30.37 -38.35
N LYS A 164 -29.12 -29.40 -38.91
CA LYS A 164 -30.24 -29.48 -39.86
C LYS A 164 -31.04 -30.79 -39.86
N LYS A 165 -32.22 -30.76 -39.22
CA LYS A 165 -33.32 -31.66 -39.53
C LYS A 165 -33.86 -31.23 -40.90
N ASP A 166 -33.36 -31.86 -41.96
CA ASP A 166 -33.89 -31.69 -43.32
C ASP A 166 -35.38 -32.10 -43.35
N ILE A 167 -36.24 -31.14 -43.70
CA ILE A 167 -37.61 -31.35 -44.20
C ILE A 167 -37.65 -30.71 -45.59
#